data_AF-A0A377D7B9-F1
#
_entry.id   AF-A0A377D7B9-F1
#
_cell.length_a   1.000
_cell.length_b   1.000
_cell.length_c   1.000
_cell.angle_alpha   90.00
_cell.angle_beta   90.00
_cell.angle_gamma   90.00
#
_symmetry.space_group_name_H-M   'P 1'
#
loop_
_entity.id
_entity.type
_entity.pdbx_description
1 polymer ?
#
loop_
_entity_poly.entity_id
_entity_poly.type
_entity_poly.pdbx_seq_one_letter_code
_entity_poly.pdbx_strand_id
1 'polypeptide(L)'
;MKKYLALALIAPLLISCSTTKKGDTYNEAWVKDTNGFDILMGQFAHNIENIWGFKEVVIAGPKDYVKYTDQYQTRSHINFDDGTITIETIAGTEPAAHLRRAIIKTLLMGDDPSSVDLYSDVDDITISKEPFVYGQVVDNTGQPIRWKVARATSRIIC
;
A
#
# COMPACT_ATOMS: atom_id res chain seq x y z
N MET A 1 -18.40 -29.78 80.48
CA MET A 1 -19.20 -30.52 79.48
C MET A 1 -19.36 -29.68 78.23
N LYS A 2 -18.67 -30.02 77.13
CA LYS A 2 -19.17 -30.05 75.73
C LYS A 2 -18.00 -30.39 74.80
N LYS A 3 -18.00 -31.64 74.36
CA LYS A 3 -17.29 -32.11 73.16
C LYS A 3 -18.14 -31.73 71.96
N TYR A 4 -17.55 -31.37 70.81
CA TYR A 4 -17.90 -31.68 69.41
C TYR A 4 -16.90 -30.89 68.54
N LEU A 5 -15.86 -31.53 67.99
CA LEU A 5 -15.84 -32.24 66.69
C LEU A 5 -15.85 -31.31 65.47
N ALA A 6 -14.68 -31.17 64.83
CA ALA A 6 -14.43 -31.04 63.39
C ALA A 6 -12.95 -30.61 63.26
N LEU A 7 -11.99 -31.50 63.00
CA LEU A 7 -11.68 -32.13 61.72
C LEU A 7 -11.55 -31.13 60.55
N ALA A 8 -10.41 -31.25 59.86
CA ALA A 8 -10.01 -30.59 58.62
C ALA A 8 -9.40 -29.18 58.76
N LEU A 9 -8.07 -29.12 58.66
CA LEU A 9 -7.40 -28.43 57.55
C LEU A 9 -5.88 -28.70 57.64
N ILE A 10 -5.50 -29.88 57.17
CA ILE A 10 -4.22 -30.06 56.50
C ILE A 10 -4.43 -29.39 55.13
N ALA A 11 -3.94 -28.17 54.96
CA ALA A 11 -3.75 -27.56 53.64
C ALA A 11 -2.23 -27.43 53.44
N PRO A 12 -1.67 -28.14 52.45
CA PRO A 12 -0.24 -28.16 52.23
C PRO A 12 0.24 -26.82 51.68
N LEU A 13 1.44 -26.50 52.15
CA LEU A 13 2.45 -25.61 51.59
C LEU A 13 2.53 -25.74 50.05
N LEU A 14 1.79 -24.92 49.29
CA LEU A 14 2.04 -24.74 47.85
C LEU A 14 1.69 -23.32 47.39
N ILE A 15 2.77 -22.58 47.11
CA ILE A 15 2.95 -21.69 45.95
C ILE A 15 1.95 -20.53 45.82
N SER A 16 2.41 -19.34 46.19
CA SER A 16 2.19 -18.17 45.34
C SER A 16 3.39 -17.24 45.42
N CYS A 17 4.45 -17.59 44.67
CA CYS A 17 5.20 -16.54 44.00
C CYS A 17 4.21 -15.91 43.02
N SER A 18 3.62 -14.79 43.38
CA SER A 18 3.01 -13.89 42.43
C SER A 18 4.13 -13.31 41.56
N THR A 19 4.54 -14.08 40.56
CA THR A 19 5.26 -13.53 39.41
C THR A 19 4.28 -12.57 38.77
N THR A 20 4.39 -11.29 39.11
CA THR A 20 3.72 -10.22 38.39
C THR A 20 4.16 -10.38 36.95
N LYS A 21 3.29 -10.97 36.12
CA LYS A 21 3.48 -10.96 34.68
C LYS A 21 3.51 -9.48 34.34
N LYS A 22 4.70 -8.98 33.98
CA LYS A 22 4.83 -7.78 33.18
C LYS A 22 4.00 -8.06 31.95
N GLY A 23 2.73 -7.67 31.98
CA GLY A 23 1.93 -7.54 30.79
C GLY A 23 2.71 -6.61 29.90
N ASP A 24 3.04 -7.10 28.72
CA ASP A 24 3.70 -6.32 27.69
C ASP A 24 3.00 -4.97 27.61
N THR A 25 3.80 -3.90 27.74
CA THR A 25 3.35 -2.52 27.65
C THR A 25 2.46 -2.34 26.44
N TYR A 26 1.15 -2.32 26.66
CA TYR A 26 0.14 -1.90 25.68
C TYR A 26 0.41 -0.43 25.38
N ASN A 27 1.19 -0.16 24.34
CA ASN A 27 1.48 1.21 23.95
C ASN A 27 0.31 1.73 23.13
N GLU A 28 -0.60 2.48 23.76
CA GLU A 28 -1.81 3.07 23.17
C GLU A 28 -1.54 3.84 21.86
N ALA A 29 -0.35 4.43 21.71
CA ALA A 29 0.09 5.11 20.49
C ALA A 29 0.11 4.18 19.26
N TRP A 30 0.63 2.95 19.39
CA TRP A 30 0.68 2.00 18.28
C TRP A 30 -0.73 1.54 17.87
N VAL A 31 -1.62 1.33 18.84
CA VAL A 31 -3.01 0.93 18.57
C VAL A 31 -3.79 2.03 17.86
N LYS A 32 -3.57 3.30 18.24
CA LYS A 32 -4.22 4.45 17.61
C LYS A 32 -3.77 4.62 16.15
N ASP A 33 -2.48 4.44 15.88
CA ASP A 33 -1.92 4.59 14.53
C ASP A 33 -2.43 3.49 13.59
N THR A 34 -2.55 2.25 14.05
CA THR A 34 -3.15 1.15 13.27
C THR A 34 -4.62 1.42 12.93
N ASN A 35 -5.43 1.84 13.91
CA ASN A 35 -6.84 2.14 13.69
C ASN A 35 -7.04 3.34 12.73
N GLY A 36 -6.21 4.37 12.83
CA GLY A 36 -6.23 5.49 11.89
C GLY A 36 -5.91 5.06 10.46
N PHE A 37 -4.91 4.20 10.30
CA PHE A 37 -4.55 3.62 9.00
C PHE A 37 -5.69 2.77 8.41
N ASP A 38 -6.34 1.91 9.21
CA ASP A 38 -7.47 1.10 8.76
C ASP A 38 -8.63 1.96 8.25
N ILE A 39 -8.90 3.09 8.91
CA ILE A 39 -9.93 4.06 8.47
C ILE A 39 -9.54 4.68 7.12
N LEU A 40 -8.28 5.09 6.95
CA LEU A 40 -7.79 5.64 5.69
C LEU A 40 -7.87 4.61 4.56
N MET A 41 -7.56 3.33 4.83
CA MET A 41 -7.68 2.26 3.85
C MET A 41 -9.13 2.03 3.44
N GLY A 42 -10.05 2.05 4.40
CA GLY A 42 -11.48 1.96 4.12
C GLY A 42 -11.98 3.11 3.24
N GLN A 43 -11.56 4.35 3.54
CA GLN A 43 -11.92 5.52 2.74
C GLN A 43 -11.32 5.47 1.33
N PHE A 44 -10.06 5.08 1.21
CA PHE A 44 -9.37 4.91 -0.07
C PHE A 44 -10.08 3.89 -0.96
N ALA A 45 -10.33 2.69 -0.43
CA ALA A 45 -11.03 1.63 -1.17
C ALA A 45 -12.44 2.08 -1.61
N HIS A 46 -13.16 2.79 -0.73
CA HIS A 46 -14.49 3.31 -1.04
C HIS A 46 -14.47 4.38 -2.13
N ASN A 47 -13.48 5.29 -2.13
CA ASN A 47 -13.34 6.30 -3.19
C ASN A 47 -13.10 5.65 -4.57
N ILE A 48 -12.29 4.60 -4.61
CA ILE A 48 -12.04 3.83 -5.85
C ILE A 48 -13.33 3.12 -6.28
N GLU A 49 -14.02 2.44 -5.37
CA GLU A 49 -15.27 1.73 -5.65
C GLU A 49 -16.33 2.65 -6.26
N ASN A 50 -16.48 3.87 -5.72
CA ASN A 50 -17.47 4.83 -6.22
C ASN A 50 -17.22 5.26 -7.67
N ILE A 51 -15.97 5.15 -8.14
CA ILE A 51 -15.53 5.64 -9.45
C ILE A 51 -15.40 4.48 -10.46
N TRP A 52 -14.79 3.36 -10.05
CA TRP A 52 -14.51 2.20 -10.91
C TRP A 52 -15.54 1.06 -10.77
N GLY A 53 -16.27 1.03 -9.66
CA GLY A 53 -17.15 -0.07 -9.27
C GLY A 53 -16.42 -1.14 -8.45
N PHE A 54 -17.20 -1.87 -7.65
CA PHE A 54 -16.70 -2.85 -6.67
C PHE A 54 -15.77 -3.93 -7.25
N LYS A 55 -15.99 -4.35 -8.50
CA LYS A 55 -15.19 -5.40 -9.16
C LYS A 55 -13.82 -4.91 -9.66
N GLU A 56 -13.62 -3.60 -9.69
CA GLU A 56 -12.44 -2.95 -10.28
C GLU A 56 -11.58 -2.25 -9.22
N VAL A 57 -11.82 -2.54 -7.93
CA VAL A 57 -10.99 -2.04 -6.84
C VAL A 57 -9.67 -2.81 -6.84
N VAL A 58 -8.59 -2.12 -7.20
CA VAL A 58 -7.23 -2.66 -7.23
C VAL A 58 -6.40 -1.86 -6.23
N ILE A 59 -5.70 -2.52 -5.31
CA ILE A 59 -4.93 -1.88 -4.23
C ILE A 59 -3.50 -2.39 -4.30
N ALA A 60 -2.54 -1.56 -3.92
CA ALA A 60 -1.14 -1.94 -3.84
C ALA A 60 -0.94 -3.14 -2.88
N GLY A 61 -0.01 -4.02 -3.25
CA GLY A 61 0.34 -5.22 -2.49
C GLY A 61 1.84 -5.47 -2.50
N PRO A 62 2.32 -6.55 -1.86
CA PRO A 62 3.75 -6.85 -1.76
C PRO A 62 4.46 -7.02 -3.13
N LYS A 63 3.69 -7.37 -4.16
CA LYS A 63 4.17 -7.61 -5.53
C LYS A 63 3.47 -6.75 -6.59
N ASP A 64 2.67 -5.80 -6.14
CA ASP A 64 1.84 -4.96 -6.99
C ASP A 64 2.01 -3.51 -6.55
N TYR A 65 2.69 -2.72 -7.35
CA TYR A 65 2.65 -1.27 -7.20
C TYR A 65 1.37 -0.76 -7.84
N VAL A 66 0.52 -0.07 -7.08
CA VAL A 66 -0.69 0.56 -7.59
C VAL A 66 -0.77 1.97 -7.06
N LYS A 67 -0.76 2.96 -7.96
CA LYS A 67 -0.90 4.37 -7.61
C LYS A 67 -2.06 4.99 -8.36
N TYR A 68 -2.99 5.57 -7.63
CA TYR A 68 -4.08 6.37 -8.18
C TYR A 68 -3.66 7.84 -8.26
N THR A 69 -4.14 8.53 -9.30
CA THR A 69 -4.00 9.97 -9.48
C THR A 69 -5.26 10.52 -10.14
N ASP A 70 -5.32 11.83 -10.33
CA ASP A 70 -6.41 12.51 -11.05
C ASP A 70 -7.78 12.30 -10.41
N GLN A 71 -7.86 12.45 -9.07
CA GLN A 71 -9.09 12.18 -8.32
C GLN A 71 -9.58 10.75 -8.54
N TYR A 72 -8.64 9.80 -8.39
CA TYR A 72 -8.85 8.36 -8.59
C TYR A 72 -9.22 7.94 -10.01
N GLN A 73 -9.29 8.84 -11.00
CA GLN A 73 -9.71 8.47 -12.36
C GLN A 73 -8.62 7.76 -13.16
N THR A 74 -7.35 7.87 -12.75
CA THR A 74 -6.21 7.26 -13.42
C THR A 74 -5.46 6.38 -12.44
N ARG A 75 -5.08 5.16 -12.83
CA ARG A 75 -4.25 4.26 -12.04
C ARG A 75 -3.04 3.76 -12.82
N SER A 76 -1.91 3.68 -12.15
CA SER A 76 -0.69 3.05 -12.64
C SER A 76 -0.44 1.77 -11.85
N HIS A 77 -0.46 0.63 -12.52
CA HIS A 77 -0.25 -0.69 -11.94
C HIS A 77 1.03 -1.31 -12.50
N ILE A 78 1.96 -1.70 -11.63
CA ILE A 78 3.13 -2.52 -11.98
C ILE A 78 2.98 -3.84 -11.23
N ASN A 79 2.87 -4.93 -11.98
CA ASN A 79 2.89 -6.28 -11.44
C ASN A 79 4.33 -6.81 -11.59
N PHE A 80 4.99 -7.03 -10.44
CA PHE A 80 6.38 -7.45 -10.40
C PHE A 80 6.59 -8.95 -10.69
N ASP A 81 5.56 -9.78 -10.53
CA ASP A 81 5.64 -11.22 -10.87
C ASP A 81 5.56 -11.42 -12.39
N ASP A 82 4.64 -10.72 -13.06
CA ASP A 82 4.42 -10.84 -14.50
C ASP A 82 5.31 -9.89 -15.32
N GLY A 83 5.98 -8.93 -14.67
CA GLY A 83 6.81 -7.93 -15.34
C GLY A 83 6.01 -7.00 -16.24
N THR A 84 4.78 -6.66 -15.85
CA THR A 84 3.86 -5.85 -16.66
C THR A 84 3.60 -4.48 -16.03
N ILE A 85 3.48 -3.46 -16.89
CA ILE A 85 3.04 -2.11 -16.50
C ILE A 85 1.74 -1.80 -17.23
N THR A 86 0.67 -1.61 -16.47
CA THR A 86 -0.67 -1.30 -16.95
C THR A 86 -1.08 0.08 -16.45
N ILE A 87 -1.38 0.98 -17.38
CA ILE A 87 -1.81 2.35 -17.07
C ILE A 87 -3.23 2.52 -17.61
N GLU A 88 -4.17 2.85 -16.75
CA GLU A 88 -5.58 2.92 -17.07
C GLU A 88 -6.17 4.25 -16.63
N THR A 89 -7.16 4.74 -17.37
CA THR A 89 -7.95 5.90 -16.98
C THR A 89 -9.40 5.70 -17.38
N ILE A 90 -10.31 6.16 -16.52
CA ILE A 90 -11.74 6.24 -16.84
C ILE A 90 -12.21 7.69 -17.00
N ALA A 91 -11.28 8.64 -17.07
CA ALA A 91 -11.58 10.05 -17.28
C ALA A 91 -12.37 10.24 -18.59
N GLY A 92 -13.57 10.84 -18.49
CA GLY A 92 -14.42 11.11 -19.66
C GLY A 92 -13.89 12.20 -20.59
N THR A 93 -12.99 13.05 -20.07
CA THR A 93 -12.38 14.17 -20.80
C THR A 93 -10.89 13.96 -20.97
N GLU A 94 -10.39 14.12 -22.20
CA GLU A 94 -8.96 14.00 -22.55
C GLU A 94 -8.23 12.75 -21.99
N PRO A 95 -8.79 11.53 -22.09
CA PRO A 95 -8.20 10.33 -21.50
C PRO A 95 -6.75 10.07 -21.98
N ALA A 96 -6.44 10.41 -23.23
CA ALA A 96 -5.08 10.30 -23.75
C ALA A 96 -4.06 11.19 -23.00
N ALA A 97 -4.47 12.38 -22.52
CA ALA A 97 -3.61 13.27 -21.76
C ALA A 97 -3.35 12.73 -20.35
N HIS A 98 -4.38 12.17 -19.71
CA HIS A 98 -4.28 11.47 -18.43
C HIS A 98 -3.31 10.28 -18.51
N LEU A 99 -3.52 9.39 -19.48
CA LEU A 99 -2.63 8.25 -19.74
C LEU A 99 -1.19 8.70 -19.99
N ARG A 100 -0.99 9.71 -20.86
CA ARG A 100 0.34 10.22 -21.18
C ARG A 100 1.07 10.73 -19.93
N ARG A 101 0.38 11.47 -19.06
CA ARG A 101 0.98 11.98 -17.81
C ARG A 101 1.38 10.83 -16.90
N ALA A 102 0.48 9.88 -16.68
CA ALA A 102 0.75 8.71 -15.83
C ALA A 102 1.89 7.84 -16.37
N ILE A 103 1.91 7.54 -17.67
CA ILE A 103 3.01 6.79 -18.32
C ILE A 103 4.36 7.47 -18.07
N ILE A 104 4.46 8.79 -18.33
CA ILE A 104 5.73 9.52 -18.16
C ILE A 104 6.18 9.50 -16.69
N LYS A 105 5.24 9.64 -15.74
CA LYS A 105 5.56 9.63 -14.32
C LYS A 105 6.03 8.26 -13.86
N THR A 106 5.28 7.21 -14.17
CA THR A 106 5.63 5.83 -13.78
C THR A 106 6.97 5.39 -14.36
N LEU A 107 7.27 5.76 -15.61
CA LEU A 107 8.55 5.41 -16.24
C LEU A 107 9.75 6.17 -15.70
N LEU A 108 9.52 7.34 -15.09
CA LEU A 108 10.57 8.23 -14.61
C LEU A 108 10.57 8.39 -13.09
N MET A 109 9.78 7.58 -12.37
CA MET A 109 9.64 7.67 -10.92
C MET A 109 10.96 7.32 -10.23
N GLY A 110 11.28 8.05 -9.16
CA GLY A 110 12.39 7.69 -8.27
C GLY A 110 12.16 6.38 -7.53
N ASP A 111 13.23 5.89 -6.91
CA ASP A 111 13.29 4.65 -6.13
C ASP A 111 13.09 4.88 -4.62
N ASP A 112 12.57 6.04 -4.22
CA ASP A 112 12.30 6.38 -2.82
C ASP A 112 10.83 6.07 -2.44
N PRO A 113 10.54 4.86 -1.92
CA PRO A 113 9.19 4.49 -1.52
C PRO A 113 8.70 5.23 -0.27
N SER A 114 9.61 5.85 0.52
CA SER A 114 9.22 6.57 1.73
C SER A 114 8.52 7.90 1.44
N SER A 115 8.71 8.41 0.22
CA SER A 115 8.16 9.68 -0.24
C SER A 115 6.81 9.54 -0.96
N VAL A 116 6.36 8.32 -1.23
CA VAL A 116 5.16 8.03 -2.05
C VAL A 116 4.09 7.36 -1.19
N ASP A 117 2.94 8.01 -1.06
CA ASP A 117 1.75 7.46 -0.44
C ASP A 117 0.89 6.71 -1.48
N LEU A 118 0.93 5.38 -1.46
CA LEU A 118 0.16 4.55 -2.40
C LEU A 118 -1.35 4.53 -2.13
N TYR A 119 -1.78 5.06 -0.99
CA TYR A 119 -3.16 4.97 -0.53
C TYR A 119 -3.88 6.32 -0.56
N SER A 120 -3.41 7.23 -1.41
CA SER A 120 -4.09 8.47 -1.78
C SER A 120 -3.95 8.74 -3.28
N ASP A 121 -4.78 9.64 -3.78
CA ASP A 121 -4.71 10.13 -5.17
C ASP A 121 -3.75 11.32 -5.35
N VAL A 122 -3.05 11.72 -4.28
CA VAL A 122 -2.10 12.84 -4.28
C VAL A 122 -0.95 12.51 -5.20
N ASP A 123 -0.58 13.46 -6.04
CA ASP A 123 0.50 13.28 -7.01
C ASP A 123 1.87 13.64 -6.39
N ASP A 124 2.40 12.71 -5.61
CA ASP A 124 3.68 12.77 -4.88
C ASP A 124 4.83 12.07 -5.62
N ILE A 125 4.59 11.59 -6.84
CA ILE A 125 5.59 10.90 -7.65
C ILE A 125 6.69 11.88 -8.07
N THR A 126 7.90 11.66 -7.57
CA THR A 126 9.08 12.44 -7.93
C THR A 126 9.77 11.86 -9.17
N ILE A 127 10.18 12.74 -10.08
CA ILE A 127 10.94 12.35 -11.28
C ILE A 127 12.42 12.28 -10.94
N SER A 128 13.03 11.12 -11.15
CA SER A 128 14.47 10.88 -10.93
C SER A 128 15.27 10.90 -12.24
N LYS A 129 16.58 11.17 -12.12
CA LYS A 129 17.55 10.98 -13.21
C LYS A 129 17.91 9.51 -13.41
N GLU A 130 17.72 8.70 -12.37
CA GLU A 130 17.88 7.26 -12.37
C GLU A 130 16.52 6.68 -11.95
N PRO A 131 15.60 6.44 -12.91
CA PRO A 131 14.29 5.92 -12.61
C PRO A 131 14.34 4.53 -11.98
N PHE A 132 13.38 4.22 -11.11
CA PHE A 132 13.22 2.91 -10.50
C PHE A 132 13.13 1.78 -11.54
N VAL A 133 12.40 1.99 -12.63
CA VAL A 133 12.25 1.03 -13.74
C VAL A 133 13.36 1.11 -14.80
N TYR A 134 14.44 1.86 -14.53
CA TYR A 134 15.54 2.00 -15.49
C TYR A 134 16.23 0.66 -15.76
N GLY A 135 16.38 0.31 -17.04
CA GLY A 135 16.95 -0.97 -17.46
C GLY A 135 16.01 -2.18 -17.32
N GLN A 136 14.88 -2.02 -16.61
CA GLN A 136 13.81 -3.02 -16.53
C GLN A 136 12.82 -2.86 -17.69
N VAL A 137 12.68 -1.62 -18.20
CA VAL A 137 11.76 -1.29 -19.30
C VAL A 137 12.51 -0.61 -20.43
N VAL A 138 12.18 -1.02 -21.66
CA VAL A 138 12.68 -0.41 -22.89
C VAL A 138 11.53 0.21 -23.69
N ASP A 139 11.84 1.22 -24.50
CA ASP A 139 10.89 1.76 -25.47
C ASP A 139 10.74 0.84 -26.70
N ASN A 140 9.88 1.23 -27.64
CA ASN A 140 9.66 0.52 -28.89
C ASN A 140 10.89 0.48 -29.83
N THR A 141 11.97 1.19 -29.49
CA THR A 141 13.26 1.14 -30.19
C THR A 141 14.30 0.28 -29.46
N GLY A 142 13.90 -0.38 -28.37
CA GLY A 142 14.75 -1.20 -27.54
C GLY A 142 15.70 -0.39 -26.65
N GLN A 143 15.44 0.91 -26.46
CA GLN A 143 16.29 1.78 -25.64
C GLN A 143 15.75 1.91 -24.21
N PRO A 144 16.59 1.85 -23.18
CA PRO A 144 16.18 2.13 -21.80
C PRO A 144 15.66 3.56 -21.62
N ILE A 145 14.61 3.71 -20.81
CA ILE A 145 13.92 5.00 -20.61
C ILE A 145 14.51 5.72 -19.39
N ARG A 146 15.16 6.88 -19.59
CA ARG A 146 15.80 7.67 -18.50
C ARG A 146 15.61 9.18 -18.55
N TRP A 147 14.94 9.68 -19.58
CA TRP A 147 14.76 11.10 -19.82
C TRP A 147 13.31 11.36 -20.21
N LYS A 148 12.83 12.60 -20.06
CA LYS A 148 11.58 13.06 -20.66
C LYS A 148 11.71 13.01 -22.20
N VAL A 149 11.59 11.86 -22.84
CA VAL A 149 11.50 11.80 -24.31
C VAL A 149 10.07 11.64 -24.75
N ALA A 150 9.69 12.60 -25.57
CA ALA A 150 8.44 12.89 -26.24
C ALA A 150 7.88 11.79 -27.16
N ARG A 151 8.10 10.50 -26.88
CA ARG A 151 7.83 9.43 -27.87
C ARG A 151 7.25 8.12 -27.35
N ALA A 152 6.80 8.04 -26.10
CA ALA A 152 6.05 6.88 -25.62
C ALA A 152 4.59 6.94 -26.12
N THR A 153 4.37 6.68 -27.40
CA THR A 153 3.05 6.40 -27.97
C THR A 153 2.69 4.94 -27.71
N SER A 154 1.71 4.74 -26.83
CA SER A 154 0.74 3.63 -26.72
C SER A 154 1.19 2.16 -26.81
N ARG A 155 2.48 1.82 -26.80
CA ARG A 155 2.92 0.43 -26.66
C ARG A 155 4.34 0.36 -26.11
N ILE A 156 4.44 0.15 -24.81
CA ILE A 156 5.69 -0.28 -24.17
C ILE A 156 5.67 -1.80 -24.26
N ILE A 157 6.67 -2.37 -24.93
CA ILE A 157 6.83 -3.81 -25.03
C ILE A 157 7.71 -4.20 -23.84
N CYS A 158 7.15 -4.98 -22.93
CA CYS A 158 7.91 -5.77 -21.96
C CYS A 158 8.27 -7.11 -22.64
#